data_AF-A0A2D7S5L8-F1
#
_entry.id   AF-A0A2D7S5L8-F1
#
_cell.length_a   1.000
_cell.length_b   1.000
_cell.length_c   1.000
_cell.angle_alpha   90.00
_cell.angle_beta   90.00
_cell.angle_gamma   90.00
#
_symmetry.space_group_name_H-M   'P 1'
#
loop_
_entity.id
_entity.type
_entity.pdbx_description
1 polymer ?
#
loop_
_entity_poly.entity_id
_entity_poly.type
_entity_poly.pdbx_seq_one_letter_code
_entity_poly.pdbx_strand_id
1 'polypeptide(L)'
;LGHFKCNHIRKRILLLGVIFLIGLGVLGWLINQTWFFYGLGIGEASTYIALLLFVLVSPAFTFFLQPLFSFISRQHEFEADDFAASQAQTENLISALVNLYRENANTLTPDPLYSAFHDSHPPAPIRIEHLKNKFS
;
A
#
# COMPACT_ATOMS: atom_id res chain seq x y z
N LEU A 1 -1.38 -18.52 2.39
CA LEU A 1 -1.13 -19.18 1.08
C LEU A 1 -1.71 -18.40 -0.11
N GLY A 2 -2.86 -17.72 0.00
CA GLY A 2 -3.46 -16.93 -1.10
C GLY A 2 -2.50 -15.92 -1.74
N HIS A 3 -1.81 -15.09 -0.93
CA HIS A 3 -0.84 -14.13 -1.49
C HIS A 3 0.29 -14.75 -2.31
N PHE A 4 0.73 -15.96 -1.92
CA PHE A 4 1.75 -16.68 -2.66
C PHE A 4 1.18 -17.22 -3.98
N LYS A 5 0.00 -17.85 -3.94
CA LYS A 5 -0.68 -18.38 -5.14
C LYS A 5 -0.96 -17.29 -6.17
N CYS A 6 -1.43 -16.12 -5.73
CA CYS A 6 -1.78 -14.99 -6.59
C CYS A 6 -0.57 -14.12 -6.96
N ASN A 7 0.66 -14.54 -6.62
CA ASN A 7 1.92 -13.87 -6.94
C ASN A 7 2.01 -12.41 -6.43
N HIS A 8 1.29 -12.05 -5.36
CA HIS A 8 1.22 -10.67 -4.85
C HIS A 8 2.60 -10.10 -4.47
N ILE A 9 3.49 -10.94 -3.94
CA ILE A 9 4.85 -10.53 -3.57
C ILE A 9 5.65 -10.15 -4.82
N ARG A 10 5.57 -10.95 -5.90
CA ARG A 10 6.27 -10.66 -7.16
C ARG A 10 5.73 -9.38 -7.80
N LYS A 11 4.39 -9.21 -7.83
CA LYS A 11 3.74 -7.97 -8.29
C LYS A 11 4.26 -6.75 -7.50
N ARG A 12 4.34 -6.87 -6.16
CA ARG A 12 4.84 -5.79 -5.28
C ARG A 12 6.32 -5.48 -5.48
N ILE A 13 7.18 -6.49 -5.63
CA ILE A 13 8.62 -6.29 -5.90
C ILE A 13 8.82 -5.55 -7.22
N LEU A 14 8.12 -5.97 -8.29
CA LEU A 14 8.21 -5.30 -9.60
C LEU A 14 7.74 -3.85 -9.50
N LEU A 15 6.57 -3.62 -8.87
CA LEU A 15 6.02 -2.28 -8.68
C LEU A 15 7.01 -1.37 -7.92
N LEU A 16 7.54 -1.83 -6.78
CA LEU A 16 8.51 -1.06 -6.00
C LEU A 16 9.82 -0.84 -6.77
N GLY A 17 10.28 -1.82 -7.55
CA GLY A 17 11.44 -1.66 -8.42
C GLY A 17 11.26 -0.59 -9.49
N VAL A 18 10.09 -0.56 -10.15
CA VAL A 18 9.74 0.50 -11.12
C VAL A 18 9.69 1.87 -10.46
N ILE A 19 9.03 2.00 -9.32
CA ILE A 19 8.95 3.27 -8.57
C ILE A 19 10.34 3.74 -8.14
N PHE A 20 11.19 2.83 -7.68
CA PHE A 20 12.55 3.14 -7.28
C PHE A 20 13.38 3.64 -8.46
N LEU A 21 13.29 3.00 -9.62
CA LEU A 21 13.98 3.45 -10.84
C LEU A 21 13.49 4.82 -11.30
N ILE A 22 12.18 5.09 -11.24
CA ILE A 22 11.62 6.41 -11.52
C ILE A 22 12.19 7.43 -10.54
N GLY A 23 12.20 7.13 -9.24
CA GLY A 23 12.75 8.01 -8.21
C GLY A 23 14.24 8.32 -8.44
N LEU A 24 15.04 7.32 -8.78
CA LEU A 24 16.45 7.52 -9.15
C LEU A 24 16.61 8.37 -10.41
N GLY A 25 15.77 8.17 -11.42
CA GLY A 25 15.77 9.00 -12.63
C GLY A 25 15.43 10.46 -12.34
N VAL A 26 14.43 10.70 -11.50
CA VAL A 26 14.05 12.05 -11.05
C VAL A 26 15.17 12.69 -10.23
N LEU A 27 15.78 11.96 -9.29
CA LEU A 27 16.93 12.45 -8.52
C LEU A 27 18.13 12.78 -9.42
N GLY A 28 18.44 11.91 -10.39
CA GLY A 28 19.51 12.12 -11.36
C GLY A 28 19.27 13.33 -12.27
N TRP A 29 18.02 13.70 -12.51
CA TRP A 29 17.68 14.96 -13.17
C TRP A 29 17.82 16.16 -12.22
N LEU A 30 17.30 16.07 -10.99
CA LEU A 30 17.28 17.14 -9.99
C LEU A 30 18.66 17.56 -9.49
N ILE A 31 19.63 16.64 -9.40
CA ILE A 31 20.99 16.96 -8.93
C ILE A 31 21.69 18.01 -9.81
N ASN A 32 21.30 18.15 -11.07
CA ASN A 32 21.83 19.15 -11.99
C ASN A 32 21.05 20.48 -11.98
N GLN A 33 20.01 20.59 -11.16
CA GLN A 33 19.12 21.75 -11.11
C GLN A 33 19.48 22.66 -9.94
N THR A 34 20.05 23.83 -10.21
CA THR A 34 20.42 24.80 -9.17
C THR A 34 19.22 25.26 -8.35
N TRP A 35 18.05 25.41 -8.97
CA TRP A 35 16.81 25.80 -8.28
C TRP A 35 16.34 24.79 -7.24
N PHE A 36 16.70 23.50 -7.38
CA PHE A 36 16.33 22.47 -6.42
C PHE A 36 17.02 22.70 -5.07
N PHE A 37 18.29 23.11 -5.09
CA PHE A 37 19.05 23.42 -3.88
C PHE A 37 18.64 24.78 -3.31
N TYR A 38 18.70 25.84 -4.12
CA TYR A 38 18.41 27.19 -3.65
C TYR A 38 16.96 27.36 -3.19
N GLY A 39 15.99 26.76 -3.91
CA GLY A 39 14.58 26.78 -3.55
C GLY A 39 14.28 26.06 -2.23
N LEU A 40 15.18 25.18 -1.79
CA LEU A 40 15.12 24.46 -0.51
C LEU A 40 16.09 25.04 0.54
N GLY A 41 16.63 26.23 0.31
CA GLY A 41 17.48 26.96 1.27
C GLY A 41 18.94 26.51 1.33
N ILE A 42 19.41 25.73 0.35
CA ILE A 42 20.80 25.27 0.27
C ILE A 42 21.59 26.12 -0.72
N GLY A 43 22.68 26.73 -0.24
CA GLY A 43 23.56 27.59 -1.04
C GLY A 43 24.63 26.87 -1.85
N GLU A 44 25.10 25.72 -1.35
CA GLU A 44 26.15 24.91 -2.00
C GLU A 44 25.60 23.54 -2.38
N ALA A 45 25.62 23.24 -3.68
CA ALA A 45 25.15 21.96 -4.19
C ALA A 45 26.17 20.84 -3.91
N SER A 46 25.67 19.69 -3.47
CA SER A 46 26.47 18.47 -3.35
C SER A 46 25.59 17.23 -3.53
N THR A 47 26.21 16.10 -3.92
CA THR A 47 25.48 14.85 -4.20
C THR A 47 24.76 14.30 -2.98
N TYR A 48 25.36 14.38 -1.80
CA TYR A 48 24.74 13.90 -0.56
C TYR A 48 23.59 14.82 -0.11
N ILE A 49 23.71 16.14 -0.32
CA ILE A 49 22.61 17.07 -0.04
C ILE A 49 21.44 16.83 -1.01
N ALA A 50 21.72 16.57 -2.29
CA ALA A 50 20.68 16.28 -3.27
C ALA A 50 19.82 15.08 -2.84
N LEU A 51 20.48 13.99 -2.42
CA LEU A 51 19.80 12.80 -1.91
C LEU A 51 18.99 13.10 -0.64
N LEU A 52 19.55 13.85 0.31
CA LEU A 52 18.87 14.23 1.55
C LEU A 52 17.62 15.06 1.28
N LEU A 53 17.74 16.12 0.47
CA LEU A 53 16.62 16.97 0.08
C LEU A 53 15.56 16.17 -0.66
N PHE A 54 15.97 15.27 -1.56
CA PHE A 54 15.05 14.43 -2.30
C PHE A 54 14.24 13.53 -1.38
N VAL A 55 14.88 12.84 -0.43
CA VAL A 55 14.17 11.99 0.55
C VAL A 55 13.26 12.82 1.45
N LEU A 56 13.69 14.01 1.87
CA LEU A 56 12.92 14.89 2.75
C LEU A 56 11.66 15.44 2.06
N VAL A 57 11.76 15.81 0.79
CA VAL A 57 10.68 16.47 0.04
C VAL A 57 9.76 15.45 -0.66
N SER A 58 10.26 14.26 -1.02
CA SER A 58 9.49 13.21 -1.71
C SER A 58 8.12 12.90 -1.08
N PRO A 59 7.95 12.81 0.26
CA PRO A 59 6.66 12.56 0.90
C PRO A 59 5.55 13.55 0.50
N ALA A 60 5.88 14.82 0.26
CA ALA A 60 4.90 15.82 -0.16
C ALA A 60 4.27 15.50 -1.53
N PHE A 61 5.00 14.75 -2.36
CA PHE A 61 4.53 14.30 -3.68
C PHE A 61 3.95 12.89 -3.64
N THR A 62 4.56 11.98 -2.87
CA THR A 62 4.13 10.57 -2.82
C THR A 62 2.90 10.34 -1.93
N PHE A 63 2.54 11.28 -1.05
CA PHE A 63 1.30 11.24 -0.27
C PHE A 63 0.07 10.95 -1.13
N PHE A 64 -0.03 11.58 -2.31
CA PHE A 64 -1.16 11.41 -3.22
C PHE A 64 -1.22 10.03 -3.90
N LEU A 65 -0.12 9.27 -3.86
CA LEU A 65 -0.06 7.90 -4.38
C LEU A 65 -0.55 6.87 -3.34
N GLN A 66 -0.64 7.23 -2.07
CA GLN A 66 -1.10 6.34 -1.00
C GLN A 66 -2.45 5.66 -1.29
N PRO A 67 -3.53 6.36 -1.70
CA PRO A 67 -4.82 5.72 -1.99
C PRO A 67 -4.72 4.68 -3.13
N LEU A 68 -3.86 4.91 -4.12
CA LEU A 68 -3.61 3.94 -5.20
C LEU A 68 -2.98 2.66 -4.66
N PHE A 69 -1.95 2.77 -3.81
CA PHE A 69 -1.31 1.61 -3.20
C PHE A 69 -2.25 0.87 -2.24
N SER A 70 -3.01 1.61 -1.43
CA SER A 70 -4.04 1.05 -0.54
C SER A 70 -5.09 0.29 -1.35
N PHE A 71 -5.56 0.83 -2.48
CA PHE A 71 -6.49 0.14 -3.38
C PHE A 71 -5.92 -1.19 -3.91
N ILE A 72 -4.70 -1.18 -4.47
CA ILE A 72 -4.05 -2.41 -4.98
C ILE A 72 -3.89 -3.43 -3.86
N SER A 73 -3.52 -2.98 -2.65
CA SER A 73 -3.38 -3.85 -1.48
C SER A 73 -4.71 -4.48 -1.07
N ARG A 74 -5.81 -3.71 -1.06
CA ARG A 74 -7.14 -4.23 -0.75
C ARG A 74 -7.63 -5.24 -1.78
N GLN A 75 -7.35 -5.04 -3.08
CA GLN A 75 -7.66 -6.03 -4.11
C GLN A 75 -6.92 -7.36 -3.88
N HIS A 76 -5.64 -7.29 -3.49
CA HIS A 76 -4.88 -8.49 -3.13
C HIS A 76 -5.44 -9.24 -1.92
N GLU A 77 -6.09 -8.57 -0.97
CA GLU A 77 -6.78 -9.23 0.14
C GLU A 77 -8.01 -10.00 -0.36
N PHE A 78 -8.83 -9.41 -1.24
CA PHE A 78 -9.99 -10.10 -1.82
C PHE A 78 -9.56 -11.31 -2.68
N GLU A 79 -8.52 -11.17 -3.51
CA GLU A 79 -7.95 -12.29 -4.27
C GLU A 79 -7.45 -13.43 -3.34
N ALA A 80 -6.89 -13.07 -2.18
CA ALA A 80 -6.42 -14.05 -1.20
C ALA A 80 -7.58 -14.72 -0.44
N ASP A 81 -8.62 -13.99 -0.10
CA ASP A 81 -9.85 -14.49 0.53
C ASP A 81 -10.59 -15.46 -0.40
N ASP A 82 -10.72 -15.11 -1.68
CA ASP A 82 -11.29 -15.98 -2.71
C ASP A 82 -10.52 -17.30 -2.82
N PHE A 83 -9.18 -17.22 -2.82
CA PHE A 83 -8.36 -18.41 -2.84
C PHE A 83 -8.59 -19.24 -1.56
N ALA A 84 -8.60 -18.63 -0.39
CA ALA A 84 -8.81 -19.35 0.88
C ALA A 84 -10.18 -20.07 0.92
N ALA A 85 -11.25 -19.39 0.51
CA ALA A 85 -12.60 -19.95 0.41
C ALA A 85 -12.69 -21.10 -0.62
N SER A 86 -11.87 -21.09 -1.67
CA SER A 86 -11.78 -22.22 -2.61
C SER A 86 -11.07 -23.47 -2.05
N GLN A 87 -10.31 -23.32 -0.96
CA GLN A 87 -9.48 -24.39 -0.38
C GLN A 87 -9.98 -24.87 0.98
N ALA A 88 -10.87 -24.13 1.64
CA ALA A 88 -11.36 -24.41 2.98
C ALA A 88 -12.80 -23.91 3.15
N GLN A 89 -13.48 -24.37 4.22
CA GLN A 89 -14.83 -23.91 4.53
C GLN A 89 -14.85 -22.40 4.83
N THR A 90 -15.70 -21.67 4.12
CA THR A 90 -15.84 -20.22 4.21
C THR A 90 -16.23 -19.76 5.62
N GLU A 91 -17.02 -20.55 6.34
CA GLU A 91 -17.47 -20.27 7.71
C GLU A 91 -16.30 -20.21 8.70
N ASN A 92 -15.30 -21.08 8.51
CA ASN A 92 -14.10 -21.09 9.34
C ASN A 92 -13.25 -19.84 9.08
N LEU A 93 -13.18 -19.39 7.82
CA LEU A 93 -12.47 -18.16 7.44
C LEU A 93 -13.15 -16.91 8.04
N ILE A 94 -14.48 -16.83 7.95
CA ILE A 94 -15.26 -15.76 8.58
C ILE A 94 -15.04 -15.74 10.09
N SER A 95 -15.11 -16.91 10.75
CA SER A 95 -14.90 -17.03 12.19
C SER A 95 -13.49 -16.58 12.60
N ALA A 96 -12.47 -16.96 11.83
CA ALA A 96 -11.10 -16.53 12.05
C ALA A 96 -10.93 -15.00 11.91
N LEU A 97 -11.55 -14.38 10.90
CA LEU A 97 -11.53 -12.92 10.71
C LEU A 97 -12.16 -12.17 11.90
N VAL A 98 -13.31 -12.66 12.40
CA VAL A 98 -13.98 -12.06 13.56
C VAL A 98 -13.11 -12.15 14.82
N ASN A 99 -12.51 -13.32 15.07
CA ASN A 99 -11.63 -13.51 16.22
C ASN A 99 -10.40 -12.61 16.14
N LEU A 100 -9.74 -12.54 14.97
CA LEU A 100 -8.57 -11.69 14.75
C LEU A 100 -8.88 -10.20 15.01
N TYR A 101 -10.03 -9.71 14.56
CA TYR A 101 -10.42 -8.32 14.79
C TYR A 101 -10.76 -8.03 16.26
N ARG A 102 -11.41 -8.98 16.93
CA ARG A 102 -11.70 -8.88 18.37
C ARG A 102 -10.42 -8.83 19.20
N GLU A 103 -9.48 -9.73 18.92
CA GLU A 103 -8.21 -9.82 19.66
C GLU A 103 -7.31 -8.60 19.46
N ASN A 104 -7.31 -8.01 18.25
CA ASN A 104 -6.50 -6.82 17.96
C ASN A 104 -7.19 -5.49 18.31
N ALA A 105 -8.41 -5.53 18.86
CA ALA A 105 -9.22 -4.33 19.16
C ALA A 105 -9.33 -3.35 17.96
N ASN A 106 -9.36 -3.91 16.74
CA ASN A 106 -9.45 -3.11 15.52
C ASN A 106 -10.82 -2.47 15.39
N THR A 107 -10.88 -1.23 14.88
CA THR A 107 -12.17 -0.58 14.61
C THR A 107 -12.98 -1.38 13.59
N LEU A 108 -14.24 -1.65 13.92
CA LEU A 108 -15.19 -2.31 13.01
C LEU A 108 -15.90 -1.32 12.09
N THR A 109 -15.77 -0.01 12.35
CA THR A 109 -16.47 1.06 11.65
C THR A 109 -15.53 2.21 11.31
N PRO A 110 -14.42 1.95 10.59
CA PRO A 110 -13.58 3.04 10.12
C PRO A 110 -14.35 3.93 9.15
N ASP A 111 -14.05 5.22 9.16
CA ASP A 111 -14.59 6.15 8.16
C ASP A 111 -14.19 5.68 6.75
N PRO A 112 -15.13 5.62 5.77
CA PRO A 112 -14.83 5.08 4.44
C PRO A 112 -13.75 5.86 3.67
N LEU A 113 -13.69 7.18 3.82
CA LEU A 113 -12.68 8.00 3.13
C LEU A 113 -11.32 7.80 3.75
N TYR A 114 -11.25 7.80 5.08
CA TYR A 114 -10.04 7.48 5.82
C TYR A 114 -9.53 6.09 5.44
N SER A 115 -10.41 5.08 5.46
CA SER A 115 -10.05 3.70 5.12
C SER A 115 -9.60 3.57 3.65
N ALA A 116 -10.30 4.23 2.73
CA ALA A 116 -9.94 4.23 1.32
C ALA A 116 -8.53 4.79 1.09
N PHE A 117 -8.13 5.80 1.85
CA PHE A 117 -6.82 6.43 1.76
C PHE A 117 -5.74 5.64 2.49
N HIS A 118 -5.95 5.32 3.76
CA HIS A 118 -4.90 4.84 4.67
C HIS A 118 -4.81 3.33 4.81
N ASP A 119 -5.95 2.62 4.76
CA ASP A 119 -5.97 1.21 5.13
C ASP A 119 -5.52 0.33 3.96
N SER A 120 -4.43 -0.42 4.19
CA SER A 120 -3.92 -1.42 3.24
C SER A 120 -4.77 -2.70 3.20
N HIS A 121 -5.66 -2.88 4.17
CA HIS A 121 -6.59 -4.00 4.27
C HIS A 121 -8.02 -3.46 4.31
N PRO A 122 -8.98 -4.11 3.62
CA PRO A 122 -10.38 -3.75 3.77
C PRO A 122 -10.86 -4.10 5.19
N PRO A 123 -11.76 -3.31 5.78
CA PRO A 123 -12.38 -3.61 7.07
C PRO A 123 -13.04 -5.00 7.09
N ALA A 124 -13.00 -5.67 8.24
CA ALA A 124 -13.58 -7.02 8.40
C ALA A 124 -15.02 -7.15 7.88
N PRO A 125 -15.95 -6.20 8.15
CA PRO A 125 -17.31 -6.31 7.64
C PRO A 125 -17.38 -6.45 6.12
N ILE A 126 -16.55 -5.69 5.39
CA ILE A 126 -16.50 -5.71 3.93
C ILE A 126 -15.97 -7.07 3.43
N ARG A 127 -14.95 -7.63 4.10
CA ARG A 127 -14.42 -8.96 3.76
C ARG A 127 -15.41 -10.07 4.02
N ILE A 128 -16.12 -10.01 5.15
CA ILE A 128 -17.13 -11.01 5.51
C ILE A 128 -18.32 -10.92 4.53
N GLU A 129 -18.75 -9.72 4.16
CA GLU A 129 -19.79 -9.52 3.15
C GLU A 129 -19.37 -10.10 1.80
N HIS A 130 -18.13 -9.82 1.35
CA HIS A 130 -17.57 -10.41 0.13
C HIS A 130 -17.60 -11.94 0.14
N LEU A 131 -17.14 -12.56 1.24
CA LEU A 131 -17.14 -14.01 1.40
C LEU A 131 -18.55 -14.61 1.39
N LYS A 132 -19.51 -13.97 2.07
CA LYS A 132 -20.91 -14.42 2.10
C LYS A 132 -21.56 -14.32 0.74
N ASN A 133 -21.44 -13.18 0.05
CA ASN A 133 -22.12 -12.96 -1.23
C ASN A 133 -21.60 -13.86 -2.35
N LYS A 134 -20.34 -14.31 -2.27
CA LYS A 134 -19.70 -15.09 -3.33
C LYS A 134 -19.78 -16.60 -3.14
N PHE A 135 -19.94 -17.07 -1.90
CA PHE A 135 -19.88 -18.49 -1.55
C PHE A 135 -21.09 -18.98 -0.72
N SER A 136 -22.15 -18.17 -0.54
CA SER A 136 -23.50 -18.64 -0.16
C SER A 136 -24.24 -19.21 -1.37
#